data_AF-A0AAV7XVN7-F1
#
_entry.id   AF-A0AAV7XVN7-F1
#
_cell.length_a   1.000
_cell.length_b   1.000
_cell.length_c   1.000
_cell.angle_alpha   90.00
_cell.angle_beta   90.00
_cell.angle_gamma   90.00
#
_symmetry.space_group_name_H-M   'P 1'
#
loop_
_entity.id
_entity.type
_entity.pdbx_description
1 polymer ?
#
loop_
_entity_poly.entity_id
_entity_poly.type
_entity_poly.pdbx_seq_one_letter_code
_entity_poly.pdbx_strand_id
1 'polypeptide(L)'
;MFALRSYNFLRKVDFLRKLSSVIPNETFVAEPLCERSLLRVTGADAYGFLQGLMTNDIAHVQSGVSSMYTMFLNTRGRIIYDAIIYQTNETGVMYIECDSQATVSLEKHLKVYRLRKKVDISVFEDCRVWAVYNPSLNESPNKGNLVDELKDKLLGRVLPCEELELGTRDRKESLSVNSLSSKNNILIFRDPRIYELGLRVICPVSEDIAKLLSVEKGSTYRNLRYCLGVGEGISELPPDGCFPLEANCDYLHGVSFHKGCYIGQELTARVYHTGVVRKRLMPLSLDAPISAQNALKQEVVSDSGKAVGKVRGIEGLAALGLLRISDVLSAKSLELCSVKVQTKRPSWWPKQAPKEKVAFELNAV
;
A
#
# COMPACT_ATOMS: atom_id res chain seq x y z
N MET A 1 -8.88 -2.19 42.97
CA MET A 1 -8.26 -3.28 42.17
C MET A 1 -9.27 -4.04 41.29
N PHE A 2 -10.51 -4.29 41.75
CA PHE A 2 -11.55 -4.94 40.94
C PHE A 2 -12.15 -4.08 39.80
N ALA A 3 -12.31 -2.77 39.99
CA ALA A 3 -12.85 -1.86 38.97
C ALA A 3 -11.97 -1.74 37.71
N LEU A 4 -10.64 -1.85 37.85
CA LEU A 4 -9.68 -1.83 36.73
C LEU A 4 -9.75 -3.12 35.88
N ARG A 5 -10.04 -4.28 36.49
CA ARG A 5 -10.16 -5.55 35.77
C ARG A 5 -11.44 -5.64 34.95
N SER A 6 -12.58 -5.21 35.50
CA SER A 6 -13.87 -5.19 34.79
C SER A 6 -13.91 -4.18 33.64
N TYR A 7 -13.18 -3.08 33.76
CA TYR A 7 -13.06 -2.04 32.74
C TYR A 7 -12.17 -2.44 31.55
N ASN A 8 -11.08 -3.18 31.80
CA ASN A 8 -10.23 -3.75 30.76
C ASN A 8 -10.96 -4.80 29.91
N PHE A 9 -11.89 -5.55 30.51
CA PHE A 9 -12.70 -6.54 29.82
C PHE A 9 -13.67 -5.91 28.81
N LEU A 10 -14.43 -4.88 29.21
CA LEU A 10 -15.40 -4.19 28.34
C LEU A 10 -14.73 -3.52 27.13
N ARG A 11 -13.53 -2.98 27.30
CA ARG A 11 -12.74 -2.33 26.22
C ARG A 11 -12.19 -3.31 25.18
N LYS A 12 -11.71 -4.47 25.64
CA LYS A 12 -11.27 -5.56 24.76
C LYS A 12 -12.44 -6.03 23.89
N VAL A 13 -13.64 -6.10 24.48
CA VAL A 13 -14.87 -6.46 23.76
C VAL A 13 -15.24 -5.41 22.70
N ASP A 14 -15.09 -4.11 22.94
CA ASP A 14 -15.41 -3.06 21.94
C ASP A 14 -14.44 -3.08 20.73
N PHE A 15 -13.14 -3.26 20.98
CA PHE A 15 -12.11 -3.42 19.93
C PHE A 15 -12.40 -4.66 19.08
N LEU A 16 -12.64 -5.81 19.74
CA LEU A 16 -12.99 -7.07 19.07
C LEU A 16 -14.33 -6.96 18.31
N ARG A 17 -15.34 -6.29 18.87
CA ARG A 17 -16.65 -6.09 18.22
C ARG A 17 -16.50 -5.25 16.95
N LYS A 18 -15.70 -4.18 16.96
CA LYS A 18 -15.45 -3.36 15.76
C LYS A 18 -14.62 -4.09 14.70
N LEU A 19 -13.59 -4.83 15.11
CA LEU A 19 -12.87 -5.71 14.19
C LEU A 19 -13.80 -6.76 13.58
N SER A 20 -14.65 -7.42 14.36
CA SER A 20 -15.65 -8.37 13.84
C SER A 20 -16.67 -7.73 12.89
N SER A 21 -16.93 -6.42 13.01
CA SER A 21 -17.82 -5.69 12.09
C SER A 21 -17.14 -5.32 10.76
N VAL A 22 -15.82 -5.16 10.77
CA VAL A 22 -15.01 -4.88 9.57
C VAL A 22 -14.58 -6.18 8.88
N ILE A 23 -14.57 -7.27 9.64
CA ILE A 23 -13.93 -8.52 9.30
C ILE A 23 -14.84 -9.70 9.71
N PRO A 24 -15.72 -10.19 8.81
CA PRO A 24 -16.64 -11.29 9.12
C PRO A 24 -15.93 -12.65 9.10
N ASN A 25 -16.13 -13.47 10.15
CA ASN A 25 -16.01 -14.95 10.20
C ASN A 25 -14.90 -15.66 9.38
N GLU A 26 -13.74 -15.05 9.22
CA GLU A 26 -12.59 -15.64 8.54
C GLU A 26 -11.41 -15.86 9.53
N THR A 27 -10.45 -16.70 9.16
CA THR A 27 -9.21 -16.91 9.93
C THR A 27 -8.28 -15.72 9.76
N PHE A 28 -8.05 -14.94 10.82
CA PHE A 28 -7.15 -13.79 10.81
C PHE A 28 -5.83 -14.10 11.48
N VAL A 29 -4.82 -13.39 11.02
CA VAL A 29 -3.47 -13.41 11.55
C VAL A 29 -3.03 -11.98 11.81
N ALA A 30 -2.27 -11.76 12.89
CA ALA A 30 -1.66 -10.48 13.21
C ALA A 30 -0.13 -10.59 13.14
N GLU A 31 0.51 -9.81 12.28
CA GLU A 31 1.96 -9.86 12.06
C GLU A 31 2.60 -8.51 12.38
N PRO A 32 3.64 -8.44 13.24
CA PRO A 32 4.40 -7.21 13.44
C PRO A 32 5.26 -6.94 12.20
N LEU A 33 5.16 -5.73 11.65
CA LEU A 33 5.91 -5.33 10.47
C LEU A 33 7.26 -4.74 10.89
N CYS A 34 8.21 -5.61 11.24
CA CYS A 34 9.54 -5.21 11.74
C CYS A 34 10.38 -4.40 10.73
N GLU A 35 10.04 -4.48 9.44
CA GLU A 35 10.69 -3.71 8.38
C GLU A 35 10.04 -2.34 8.14
N ARG A 36 9.04 -1.99 8.94
CA ARG A 36 8.34 -0.70 8.87
C ARG A 36 8.60 0.08 10.15
N SER A 37 8.67 1.38 9.99
CA SER A 37 9.00 2.35 11.05
C SER A 37 8.17 3.61 10.88
N LEU A 38 8.10 4.42 11.92
CA LEU A 38 7.32 5.65 11.91
C LEU A 38 8.22 6.87 12.04
N LEU A 39 7.94 7.90 11.25
CA LEU A 39 8.30 9.28 11.54
C LEU A 39 7.08 10.00 12.10
N ARG A 40 7.29 10.87 13.08
CA ARG A 40 6.30 11.82 13.55
C ARG A 40 6.55 13.17 12.89
N VAL A 41 5.50 13.73 12.30
CA VAL A 41 5.53 15.08 11.72
C VAL A 41 4.52 15.93 12.48
N THR A 42 4.99 17.06 13.03
CA THR A 42 4.15 17.98 13.78
C THR A 42 4.33 19.42 13.35
N GLY A 43 3.30 20.24 13.51
CA GLY A 43 3.38 21.70 13.37
C GLY A 43 2.36 22.31 12.42
N ALA A 44 2.20 23.63 12.50
CA ALA A 44 1.14 24.36 11.78
C ALA A 44 1.28 24.27 10.25
N ASP A 45 2.51 24.12 9.74
CA ASP A 45 2.77 24.05 8.30
C ASP A 45 2.84 22.60 7.77
N ALA A 46 2.57 21.58 8.59
CA ALA A 46 2.85 20.18 8.26
C ALA A 46 2.15 19.70 6.97
N TYR A 47 0.86 20.03 6.81
CA TYR A 47 0.09 19.69 5.60
C TYR A 47 0.69 20.35 4.35
N GLY A 48 0.82 21.68 4.36
CA GLY A 48 1.38 22.41 3.21
C GLY A 48 2.83 22.03 2.89
N PHE A 49 3.61 21.64 3.90
CA PHE A 49 4.96 21.11 3.74
C PHE A 49 4.97 19.77 3.01
N LEU A 50 4.18 18.78 3.46
CA LEU A 50 4.11 17.47 2.81
C LEU A 50 3.51 17.56 1.40
N GLN A 51 2.57 18.48 1.17
CA GLN A 51 1.92 18.65 -0.13
C GLN A 51 2.91 18.87 -1.28
N GLY A 52 4.03 19.55 -1.05
CA GLY A 52 5.05 19.78 -2.09
C GLY A 52 6.04 18.62 -2.29
N LEU A 53 6.05 17.62 -1.40
CA LEU A 53 7.10 16.59 -1.36
C LEU A 53 6.58 15.19 -1.72
N MET A 54 5.29 14.95 -1.54
CA MET A 54 4.67 13.65 -1.76
C MET A 54 3.87 13.59 -3.07
N THR A 55 3.75 12.41 -3.66
CA THR A 55 3.03 12.19 -4.94
C THR A 55 1.51 12.32 -4.82
N ASN A 56 0.94 12.14 -3.62
CA ASN A 56 -0.50 12.15 -3.39
C ASN A 56 -0.98 13.46 -2.75
N ASP A 57 -2.29 13.73 -2.74
CA ASP A 57 -2.84 15.00 -2.28
C ASP A 57 -3.21 14.98 -0.80
N ILE A 58 -2.40 15.63 0.03
CA ILE A 58 -2.61 15.66 1.49
C ILE A 58 -3.90 16.42 1.87
N ALA A 59 -4.51 17.17 0.96
CA ALA A 59 -5.78 17.86 1.21
C ALA A 59 -6.91 16.87 1.53
N HIS A 60 -6.87 15.64 1.02
CA HIS A 60 -7.85 14.60 1.37
C HIS A 60 -7.70 14.17 2.84
N VAL A 61 -6.46 14.05 3.33
CA VAL A 61 -6.18 13.78 4.75
C VAL A 61 -6.64 14.95 5.61
N GLN A 62 -6.38 16.18 5.18
CA GLN A 62 -6.87 17.37 5.87
C GLN A 62 -8.40 17.43 5.92
N SER A 63 -9.09 16.87 4.92
CA SER A 63 -10.55 16.84 4.80
C SER A 63 -11.22 15.65 5.49
N GLY A 64 -10.44 14.74 6.11
CA GLY A 64 -10.97 13.67 6.96
C GLY A 64 -10.48 12.24 6.65
N VAL A 65 -9.73 12.03 5.56
CA VAL A 65 -9.15 10.72 5.25
C VAL A 65 -8.10 10.35 6.29
N SER A 66 -8.23 9.19 6.93
CA SER A 66 -7.29 8.69 7.94
C SER A 66 -5.91 8.46 7.41
N SER A 67 -5.83 7.83 6.25
CA SER A 67 -4.62 7.19 5.82
C SER A 67 -4.48 7.23 4.32
N MET A 68 -3.25 7.36 3.86
CA MET A 68 -2.97 7.63 2.46
C MET A 68 -1.65 7.00 2.05
N TYR A 69 -1.68 6.23 0.96
CA TYR A 69 -0.46 5.76 0.33
C TYR A 69 0.16 6.90 -0.50
N THR A 70 1.49 6.98 -0.47
CA THR A 70 2.23 7.96 -1.24
C THR A 70 3.68 7.53 -1.48
N MET A 71 4.39 8.31 -2.27
CA MET A 71 5.80 8.13 -2.56
C MET A 71 6.52 9.48 -2.46
N PHE A 72 7.79 9.43 -2.08
CA PHE A 72 8.72 10.55 -2.17
C PHE A 72 9.65 10.32 -3.35
N LEU A 73 9.74 11.29 -4.25
CA LEU A 73 10.51 11.17 -5.48
C LEU A 73 11.76 12.03 -5.45
N ASN A 74 12.72 11.67 -6.30
CA ASN A 74 13.81 12.56 -6.66
C ASN A 74 13.37 13.53 -7.77
N THR A 75 14.21 14.50 -8.08
CA THR A 75 13.98 15.48 -9.16
C THR A 75 13.90 14.85 -10.56
N ARG A 76 14.32 13.59 -10.72
CA ARG A 76 14.22 12.81 -11.97
C ARG A 76 12.91 12.00 -12.05
N GLY A 77 12.02 12.12 -11.07
CA GLY A 77 10.74 11.41 -11.00
C GLY A 77 10.86 9.93 -10.63
N ARG A 78 11.97 9.49 -10.02
CA ARG A 78 12.13 8.12 -9.52
C ARG A 78 11.79 8.04 -8.04
N ILE A 79 11.25 6.91 -7.62
CA ILE A 79 10.93 6.61 -6.23
C ILE A 79 12.22 6.67 -5.40
N ILE A 80 12.19 7.42 -4.31
CA ILE A 80 13.18 7.32 -3.25
C ILE A 80 12.61 6.42 -2.15
N TYR A 81 11.39 6.71 -1.69
CA TYR A 81 10.72 5.98 -0.61
C TYR A 81 9.22 5.83 -0.89
N ASP A 82 8.66 4.66 -0.60
CA ASP A 82 7.23 4.50 -0.40
C ASP A 82 6.85 4.85 1.05
N ALA A 83 5.64 5.37 1.23
CA ALA A 83 5.15 5.71 2.56
C ALA A 83 3.64 5.57 2.69
N ILE A 84 3.18 5.35 3.93
CA ILE A 84 1.78 5.54 4.30
C ILE A 84 1.71 6.69 5.32
N ILE A 85 0.88 7.69 5.01
CA ILE A 85 0.59 8.80 5.93
C ILE A 85 -0.60 8.40 6.80
N TYR A 86 -0.54 8.70 8.10
CA TYR A 86 -1.63 8.52 9.05
C TYR A 86 -1.98 9.83 9.74
N GLN A 87 -3.26 10.18 9.67
CA GLN A 87 -3.85 11.24 10.47
C GLN A 87 -4.02 10.77 11.92
N THR A 88 -3.79 11.69 12.85
CA THR A 88 -4.08 11.48 14.26
C THR A 88 -5.22 12.40 14.70
N ASN A 89 -5.76 12.17 15.90
CA ASN A 89 -6.73 13.09 16.50
C ASN A 89 -6.10 14.43 16.94
N GLU A 90 -4.78 14.45 17.09
CA GLU A 90 -4.07 15.65 17.51
C GLU A 90 -3.90 16.55 16.30
N THR A 91 -4.45 17.77 16.39
CA THR A 91 -4.39 18.74 15.30
C THR A 91 -2.93 19.04 14.94
N GLY A 92 -2.60 18.86 13.66
CA GLY A 92 -1.26 19.12 13.14
C GLY A 92 -0.23 18.05 13.50
N VAL A 93 -0.65 16.86 13.94
CA VAL A 93 0.22 15.69 14.17
C VAL A 93 -0.16 14.58 13.19
N MET A 94 0.84 14.08 12.46
CA MET A 94 0.71 12.97 11.52
C MET A 94 1.86 11.98 11.71
N TYR A 95 1.63 10.72 11.35
CA TYR A 95 2.69 9.73 11.23
C TYR A 95 2.97 9.38 9.78
N ILE A 96 4.23 9.10 9.47
CA ILE A 96 4.68 8.59 8.18
C ILE A 96 5.27 7.21 8.42
N GLU A 97 4.59 6.16 7.97
CA GLU A 97 5.18 4.83 7.89
C GLU A 97 6.09 4.74 6.66
N CYS A 98 7.32 4.28 6.88
CA CYS A 98 8.29 4.00 5.83
C CYS A 98 9.14 2.77 6.20
N ASP A 99 9.94 2.29 5.24
CA ASP A 99 10.90 1.21 5.48
C ASP A 99 11.88 1.58 6.61
N SER A 100 12.11 0.65 7.53
CA SER A 100 12.96 0.86 8.72
C SER A 100 14.42 1.13 8.38
N GLN A 101 14.90 0.70 7.22
CA GLN A 101 16.24 1.02 6.72
C GLN A 101 16.30 2.42 6.09
N ALA A 102 15.16 2.99 5.72
CA ALA A 102 15.05 4.30 5.10
C ALA A 102 14.72 5.44 6.08
N THR A 103 14.27 5.15 7.29
CA THR A 103 13.72 6.12 8.27
C THR A 103 14.59 7.36 8.45
N VAL A 104 15.87 7.14 8.79
CA VAL A 104 16.83 8.23 9.04
C VAL A 104 17.13 9.02 7.77
N SER A 105 17.16 8.35 6.62
CA SER A 105 17.43 8.99 5.32
C SER A 105 16.23 9.81 4.85
N LEU A 106 15.00 9.32 5.06
CA LEU A 106 13.76 10.04 4.79
C LEU A 106 13.63 11.25 5.72
N GLU A 107 13.92 11.11 7.02
CA GLU A 107 13.94 12.22 7.97
C GLU A 107 14.88 13.33 7.51
N LYS A 108 16.12 12.98 7.12
CA LYS A 108 17.10 13.93 6.58
C LYS A 108 16.60 14.59 5.30
N HIS A 109 16.03 13.80 4.37
CA HIS A 109 15.46 14.31 3.13
C HIS A 109 14.37 15.35 3.41
N LEU A 110 13.40 15.05 4.28
CA LEU A 110 12.35 15.99 4.66
C LEU A 110 12.93 17.25 5.34
N LYS A 111 13.92 17.09 6.23
CA LYS A 111 14.58 18.22 6.91
C LYS A 111 15.27 19.20 5.96
N VAL A 112 15.78 18.76 4.81
CA VAL A 112 16.35 19.63 3.76
C VAL A 112 15.31 20.64 3.26
N TYR A 113 14.06 20.22 3.08
CA TYR A 113 12.98 21.08 2.56
C TYR A 113 12.23 21.88 3.64
N ARG A 114 12.56 21.69 4.92
CA ARG A 114 11.88 22.30 6.07
C ARG A 114 12.15 23.80 6.23
N LEU A 115 13.12 24.37 5.50
CA LEU A 115 13.61 25.74 5.73
C LEU A 115 12.45 26.76 5.86
N ARG A 116 12.42 27.49 6.98
CA ARG A 116 11.38 28.49 7.36
C ARG A 116 9.95 27.95 7.52
N LYS A 117 9.74 26.63 7.52
CA LYS A 117 8.44 26.01 7.84
C LYS A 117 8.37 25.67 9.33
N LYS A 118 7.23 25.96 9.97
CA LYS A 118 6.91 25.57 11.34
C LYS A 118 6.50 24.09 11.38
N VAL A 119 7.47 23.23 11.11
CA VAL A 119 7.32 21.77 11.12
C VAL A 119 8.48 21.16 11.90
N ASP A 120 8.16 20.19 12.75
CA ASP A 120 9.11 19.28 13.39
C ASP A 120 8.94 17.88 12.82
N ILE A 121 10.06 17.20 12.60
CA ILE A 121 10.13 15.85 12.03
C ILE A 121 11.13 15.06 12.86
N SER A 122 10.68 13.95 13.41
CA SER A 122 11.48 13.07 14.27
C SER A 122 11.12 11.60 14.06
N VAL A 123 12.08 10.71 14.31
CA VAL A 123 11.83 9.27 14.37
C VAL A 123 10.92 8.97 15.56
N PHE A 124 9.92 8.11 15.37
CA PHE A 124 8.94 7.76 16.39
C PHE A 124 9.06 6.27 16.75
N GLU A 125 9.80 5.99 17.82
CA GLU A 125 10.16 4.64 18.25
C GLU A 125 9.21 4.06 19.32
N ASP A 126 8.36 4.89 19.92
CA ASP A 126 7.43 4.49 20.99
C ASP A 126 6.36 3.50 20.49
N CYS A 127 6.09 3.51 19.18
CA CYS A 127 5.11 2.68 18.52
C CYS A 127 5.72 1.81 17.42
N ARG A 128 5.02 0.71 17.14
CA ARG A 128 5.31 -0.23 16.05
C ARG A 128 4.09 -0.42 15.17
N VAL A 129 4.33 -0.87 13.95
CA VAL A 129 3.28 -1.18 12.96
C VAL A 129 3.03 -2.69 12.93
N TRP A 130 1.76 -3.06 12.86
CA TRP A 130 1.28 -4.43 12.62
C TRP A 130 0.36 -4.46 11.41
N ALA A 131 0.32 -5.61 10.74
CA ALA A 131 -0.74 -5.96 9.80
C ALA A 131 -1.70 -6.95 10.45
N VAL A 132 -3.01 -6.77 10.23
CA VAL A 132 -4.03 -7.77 10.55
C VAL A 132 -4.74 -8.15 9.25
N TYR A 133 -4.61 -9.40 8.83
CA TYR A 133 -5.01 -9.84 7.49
C TYR A 133 -5.47 -11.30 7.48
N ASN A 134 -6.18 -11.70 6.42
CA ASN A 134 -6.55 -13.09 6.18
C ASN A 134 -5.50 -13.74 5.24
N PRO A 135 -4.72 -14.73 5.69
CA PRO A 135 -3.70 -15.39 4.86
C PRO A 135 -4.31 -16.18 3.69
N SER A 136 -5.58 -16.59 3.79
CA SER A 136 -6.29 -17.39 2.79
C SER A 136 -6.88 -16.57 1.64
N LEU A 137 -6.81 -15.23 1.68
CA LEU A 137 -7.18 -14.38 0.54
C LEU A 137 -6.29 -14.62 -0.70
N ASN A 138 -5.21 -15.39 -0.54
CA ASN A 138 -4.43 -15.94 -1.63
C ASN A 138 -5.22 -16.90 -2.55
N GLU A 139 -6.29 -17.56 -2.08
CA GLU A 139 -6.77 -18.81 -2.69
C GLU A 139 -8.11 -18.82 -3.44
N SER A 140 -8.93 -17.77 -3.48
CA SER A 140 -10.18 -17.86 -4.27
C SER A 140 -10.81 -16.52 -4.66
N PRO A 141 -11.12 -16.31 -5.95
CA PRO A 141 -12.02 -15.24 -6.39
C PRO A 141 -13.51 -15.45 -5.99
N ASN A 142 -13.88 -16.62 -5.44
CA ASN A 142 -15.27 -17.12 -5.47
C ASN A 142 -15.81 -17.69 -4.15
N LYS A 143 -15.65 -17.02 -3.01
CA LYS A 143 -16.50 -17.30 -1.83
C LYS A 143 -16.96 -16.02 -1.16
N GLY A 144 -18.26 -15.78 -1.23
CA GLY A 144 -18.91 -14.62 -0.65
C GLY A 144 -19.25 -14.76 0.82
N ASN A 145 -19.27 -13.61 1.50
CA ASN A 145 -20.51 -12.96 1.93
C ASN A 145 -20.17 -11.55 2.46
N LEU A 146 -21.06 -10.58 2.21
CA LEU A 146 -20.92 -9.12 2.41
C LEU A 146 -19.84 -8.38 1.60
N VAL A 147 -18.66 -8.98 1.38
CA VAL A 147 -17.59 -8.34 0.60
C VAL A 147 -17.88 -8.40 -0.91
N ASP A 148 -18.71 -9.34 -1.37
CA ASP A 148 -18.96 -9.57 -2.80
C ASP A 148 -19.87 -8.52 -3.46
N GLU A 149 -20.83 -7.92 -2.74
CA GLU A 149 -21.65 -6.82 -3.29
C GLU A 149 -20.87 -5.50 -3.44
N LEU A 150 -19.82 -5.30 -2.62
CA LEU A 150 -18.87 -4.19 -2.76
C LEU A 150 -17.77 -4.53 -3.78
N LYS A 151 -17.25 -5.77 -3.78
CA LYS A 151 -16.25 -6.24 -4.76
C LYS A 151 -16.75 -6.08 -6.18
N ASP A 152 -17.96 -6.50 -6.54
CA ASP A 152 -18.42 -6.40 -7.94
C ASP A 152 -18.60 -4.95 -8.42
N LYS A 153 -18.87 -4.01 -7.50
CA LYS A 153 -18.97 -2.56 -7.82
C LYS A 153 -17.63 -1.81 -7.80
N LEU A 154 -16.61 -2.37 -7.16
CA LEU A 154 -15.30 -1.76 -6.95
C LEU A 154 -14.16 -2.46 -7.73
N LEU A 155 -14.40 -3.67 -8.26
CA LEU A 155 -13.41 -4.46 -8.99
C LEU A 155 -12.92 -3.71 -10.24
N GLY A 156 -11.66 -3.32 -10.24
CA GLY A 156 -11.04 -2.63 -11.35
C GLY A 156 -11.44 -1.15 -11.48
N ARG A 157 -11.77 -0.48 -10.38
CA ARG A 157 -11.88 1.00 -10.31
C ARG A 157 -10.72 1.58 -9.51
N VAL A 158 -10.11 2.66 -9.99
CA VAL A 158 -9.27 3.52 -9.14
C VAL A 158 -10.23 4.36 -8.30
N LEU A 159 -10.44 3.95 -7.05
CA LEU A 159 -11.25 4.68 -6.09
C LEU A 159 -10.48 5.89 -5.53
N PRO A 160 -11.13 7.04 -5.29
CA PRO A 160 -10.56 8.08 -4.44
C PRO A 160 -10.28 7.54 -3.04
N CYS A 161 -9.26 8.06 -2.35
CA CYS A 161 -8.94 7.64 -0.97
C CYS A 161 -10.14 7.78 -0.02
N GLU A 162 -11.07 8.71 -0.28
CA GLU A 162 -12.28 8.90 0.51
C GLU A 162 -13.27 7.73 0.39
N GLU A 163 -13.31 7.02 -0.74
CA GLU A 163 -14.23 5.91 -0.98
C GLU A 163 -13.74 4.58 -0.38
N LEU A 164 -12.46 4.50 0.01
CA LEU A 164 -11.90 3.35 0.75
C LEU A 164 -12.33 3.33 2.23
N GLU A 165 -12.78 4.48 2.74
CA GLU A 165 -13.40 4.59 4.05
C GLU A 165 -14.89 4.27 3.95
N LEU A 166 -15.34 3.13 4.50
CA LEU A 166 -16.77 2.86 4.64
C LEU A 166 -17.31 3.72 5.78
N GLY A 167 -17.69 4.96 5.45
CA GLY A 167 -18.43 5.90 6.28
C GLY A 167 -19.36 6.70 5.37
N THR A 168 -20.64 6.34 5.37
CA THR A 168 -21.68 6.90 4.49
C THR A 168 -21.74 8.42 4.55
N ARG A 169 -22.04 9.05 3.40
CA ARG A 169 -22.29 10.47 3.13
C ARG A 169 -23.37 11.16 4.00
N ASP A 170 -23.87 10.53 5.05
CA ASP A 170 -24.93 11.07 5.90
C ASP A 170 -24.57 11.05 7.38
N ARG A 171 -24.75 12.23 7.98
CA ARG A 171 -24.88 12.56 9.41
C ARG A 171 -23.63 13.00 10.16
N LYS A 172 -23.85 14.09 10.89
CA LYS A 172 -23.10 14.77 11.97
C LYS A 172 -22.57 13.87 13.12
N GLU A 173 -22.52 12.55 12.94
CA GLU A 173 -22.00 11.57 13.90
C GLU A 173 -21.45 10.33 13.15
N SER A 174 -20.94 10.51 11.93
CA SER A 174 -20.21 9.46 11.21
C SER A 174 -18.85 9.29 11.89
N LEU A 175 -18.84 8.33 12.84
CA LEU A 175 -17.66 7.75 13.46
C LEU A 175 -16.64 7.42 12.38
N SER A 176 -15.72 8.36 12.11
CA SER A 176 -14.48 8.01 11.46
C SER A 176 -13.89 6.87 12.28
N VAL A 177 -13.55 5.78 11.61
CA VAL A 177 -12.83 4.65 12.21
C VAL A 177 -11.45 5.09 12.74
N ASN A 178 -11.13 6.37 12.56
CA ASN A 178 -9.87 7.05 12.72
C ASN A 178 -9.75 7.58 14.14
N SER A 179 -9.92 6.67 15.11
CA SER A 179 -9.48 6.78 16.51
C SER A 179 -10.24 5.80 17.38
N LEU A 180 -9.75 4.57 17.43
CA LEU A 180 -10.08 3.66 18.51
C LEU A 180 -9.15 3.94 19.70
N SER A 181 -9.64 4.72 20.67
CA SER A 181 -9.11 4.86 22.04
C SER A 181 -7.93 5.82 22.26
N SER A 182 -8.29 7.04 22.66
CA SER A 182 -7.45 8.02 23.35
C SER A 182 -6.99 7.59 24.77
N LYS A 183 -6.95 6.28 25.09
CA LYS A 183 -6.44 5.79 26.39
C LYS A 183 -5.50 4.59 26.37
N ASN A 184 -5.09 4.07 25.20
CA ASN A 184 -4.02 3.05 25.08
C ASN A 184 -3.05 3.28 23.87
N ASN A 185 -3.14 4.42 23.17
CA ASN A 185 -2.28 4.77 22.01
C ASN A 185 -2.29 3.76 20.84
N ILE A 186 -3.36 2.98 20.65
CA ILE A 186 -3.50 2.07 19.51
C ILE A 186 -4.32 2.75 18.42
N LEU A 187 -3.81 2.83 17.19
CA LEU A 187 -4.50 3.34 16.02
C LEU A 187 -4.70 2.20 15.02
N ILE A 188 -5.87 2.17 14.38
CA ILE A 188 -6.22 1.14 13.41
C ILE A 188 -6.68 1.83 12.14
N PHE A 189 -6.16 1.39 11.02
CA PHE A 189 -6.45 1.90 9.70
C PHE A 189 -6.71 0.73 8.76
N ARG A 190 -7.54 0.94 7.74
CA ARG A 190 -7.51 0.06 6.57
C ARG A 190 -6.21 0.32 5.82
N ASP A 191 -5.68 -0.70 5.15
CA ASP A 191 -4.57 -0.46 4.23
C ASP A 191 -5.06 0.44 3.08
N PRO A 192 -4.46 1.62 2.85
CA PRO A 192 -4.95 2.58 1.87
C PRO A 192 -4.62 2.18 0.42
N ARG A 193 -3.94 1.05 0.20
CA ARG A 193 -3.54 0.58 -1.13
C ARG A 193 -4.59 -0.32 -1.76
N ILE A 194 -4.96 -1.40 -1.07
CA ILE A 194 -6.01 -2.35 -1.48
C ILE A 194 -6.61 -3.02 -0.24
N TYR A 195 -7.87 -3.44 -0.35
CA TYR A 195 -8.61 -4.06 0.75
C TYR A 195 -8.00 -5.39 1.23
N GLU A 196 -7.46 -6.19 0.31
CA GLU A 196 -6.92 -7.52 0.57
C GLU A 196 -5.69 -7.52 1.48
N LEU A 197 -5.01 -6.38 1.64
CA LEU A 197 -3.90 -6.22 2.59
C LEU A 197 -4.35 -6.05 4.04
N GLY A 198 -5.66 -5.96 4.27
CA GLY A 198 -6.27 -5.94 5.60
C GLY A 198 -6.08 -4.59 6.30
N LEU A 199 -5.72 -4.66 7.58
CA LEU A 199 -5.60 -3.49 8.45
C LEU A 199 -4.14 -3.21 8.81
N ARG A 200 -3.85 -1.92 8.96
CA ARG A 200 -2.64 -1.38 9.59
C ARG A 200 -2.95 -1.00 11.03
N VAL A 201 -2.18 -1.51 11.98
CA VAL A 201 -2.35 -1.18 13.41
C VAL A 201 -1.05 -0.55 13.92
N ILE A 202 -1.13 0.69 14.41
CA ILE A 202 -0.03 1.36 15.12
C ILE A 202 -0.30 1.19 16.61
N CYS A 203 0.64 0.61 17.35
CA CYS A 203 0.48 0.42 18.80
C CYS A 203 1.80 0.63 19.54
N PRO A 204 1.77 0.91 20.86
CA PRO A 204 2.97 0.97 21.67
C PRO A 204 3.82 -0.30 21.54
N VAL A 205 5.14 -0.16 21.62
CA VAL A 205 6.07 -1.32 21.56
C VAL A 205 5.84 -2.37 22.65
N SER A 206 5.11 -2.04 23.71
CA SER A 206 4.71 -2.97 24.77
C SER A 206 3.50 -3.85 24.39
N GLU A 207 2.70 -3.46 23.40
CA GLU A 207 1.40 -4.09 23.08
C GLU A 207 1.51 -5.18 22.02
N ASP A 208 1.00 -6.38 22.30
CA ASP A 208 0.99 -7.51 21.37
C ASP A 208 -0.41 -7.69 20.76
N ILE A 209 -0.54 -7.34 19.48
CA ILE A 209 -1.84 -7.32 18.78
C ILE A 209 -2.40 -8.72 18.60
N ALA A 210 -1.57 -9.74 18.36
CA ALA A 210 -2.03 -11.12 18.23
C ALA A 210 -2.69 -11.61 19.54
N LYS A 211 -2.05 -11.33 20.69
CA LYS A 211 -2.62 -11.65 22.02
C LYS A 211 -3.86 -10.83 22.35
N LEU A 212 -3.90 -9.56 21.96
CA LEU A 212 -5.05 -8.69 22.19
C LEU A 212 -6.27 -9.18 21.40
N LEU A 213 -6.05 -9.64 20.16
CA LEU A 213 -7.09 -10.15 19.28
C LEU A 213 -7.44 -11.62 19.50
N SER A 214 -6.62 -12.36 20.26
CA SER A 214 -6.72 -13.81 20.38
C SER A 214 -6.63 -14.51 19.01
N VAL A 215 -5.73 -14.04 18.14
CA VAL A 215 -5.45 -14.61 16.81
C VAL A 215 -4.00 -15.10 16.73
N GLU A 216 -3.69 -15.89 15.71
CA GLU A 216 -2.33 -16.35 15.49
C GLU A 216 -1.40 -15.19 15.10
N LYS A 217 -0.15 -15.30 15.55
CA LYS A 217 0.90 -14.36 15.15
C LYS A 217 1.48 -14.80 13.81
N GLY A 218 1.44 -13.91 12.82
CA GLY A 218 1.82 -14.21 11.45
C GLY A 218 3.31 -14.12 11.15
N SER A 219 3.65 -14.65 9.99
CA SER A 219 4.98 -14.53 9.37
C SER A 219 4.92 -14.62 7.84
N THR A 220 3.77 -14.31 7.23
CA THR A 220 3.49 -14.55 5.80
C THR A 220 2.95 -13.30 5.09
N TYR A 221 2.96 -12.13 5.74
CA TYR A 221 2.39 -10.91 5.18
C TYR A 221 3.07 -10.51 3.86
N ARG A 222 4.41 -10.64 3.78
CA ARG A 222 5.14 -10.41 2.53
C ARG A 222 4.73 -11.39 1.43
N ASN A 223 4.54 -12.67 1.75
CA ASN A 223 4.08 -13.65 0.78
C ASN A 223 2.69 -13.27 0.21
N LEU A 224 1.75 -12.84 1.07
CA LEU A 224 0.46 -12.29 0.64
C LEU A 224 0.66 -11.09 -0.31
N ARG A 225 1.51 -10.13 0.05
CA ARG A 225 1.82 -8.97 -0.82
C ARG A 225 2.34 -9.40 -2.19
N TYR A 226 3.24 -10.39 -2.25
CA TYR A 226 3.77 -10.92 -3.50
C TYR A 226 2.69 -11.61 -4.34
N CYS A 227 1.82 -12.41 -3.72
CA CYS A 227 0.67 -13.02 -4.40
C CYS A 227 -0.31 -11.98 -4.98
N LEU A 228 -0.46 -10.84 -4.29
CA LEU A 228 -1.30 -9.72 -4.72
C LEU A 228 -0.59 -8.77 -5.70
N GLY A 229 0.73 -8.88 -5.89
CA GLY A 229 1.49 -7.98 -6.76
C GLY A 229 1.76 -6.59 -6.18
N VAL A 230 1.83 -6.47 -4.86
CA VAL A 230 2.07 -5.19 -4.17
C VAL A 230 3.49 -5.11 -3.62
N GLY A 231 4.23 -4.08 -4.05
CA GLY A 231 5.57 -3.76 -3.55
C GLY A 231 5.53 -2.89 -2.29
N GLU A 232 6.46 -3.11 -1.37
CA GLU A 232 6.65 -2.34 -0.14
C GLU A 232 8.13 -2.34 0.28
N GLY A 233 8.68 -1.17 0.60
CA GLY A 233 10.03 -1.04 1.12
C GLY A 233 11.13 -1.04 0.07
N ILE A 234 12.36 -0.75 0.51
CA ILE A 234 13.50 -0.44 -0.36
C ILE A 234 14.06 -1.67 -1.10
N SER A 235 13.79 -2.88 -0.62
CA SER A 235 14.17 -4.12 -1.29
C SER A 235 13.37 -4.31 -2.58
N GLU A 236 12.09 -3.98 -2.54
CA GLU A 236 11.14 -4.20 -3.62
C GLU A 236 11.02 -2.95 -4.53
N LEU A 237 11.16 -1.77 -3.92
CA LEU A 237 11.12 -0.43 -4.53
C LEU A 237 12.46 0.30 -4.28
N PRO A 238 13.56 -0.15 -4.92
CA PRO A 238 14.88 0.41 -4.66
C PRO A 238 14.92 1.91 -4.96
N PRO A 239 15.50 2.73 -4.05
CA PRO A 239 15.69 4.16 -4.29
C PRO A 239 16.39 4.40 -5.63
N ASP A 240 15.88 5.34 -6.42
CA ASP A 240 16.33 5.67 -7.77
C ASP A 240 16.21 4.52 -8.80
N GLY A 241 15.63 3.37 -8.44
CA GLY A 241 15.58 2.17 -9.28
C GLY A 241 14.22 1.87 -9.91
N CYS A 242 13.16 2.59 -9.51
CA CYS A 242 11.79 2.34 -9.95
C CYS A 242 11.04 3.66 -10.23
N PHE A 243 10.22 3.69 -11.27
CA PHE A 243 9.27 4.79 -11.50
C PHE A 243 7.94 4.54 -10.77
N PRO A 244 7.23 5.57 -10.30
CA PRO A 244 6.00 5.40 -9.52
C PRO A 244 4.93 4.56 -10.24
N LEU A 245 4.73 4.79 -11.54
CA LEU A 245 3.75 4.05 -12.34
C LEU A 245 4.18 2.60 -12.62
N GLU A 246 5.48 2.31 -12.62
CA GLU A 246 5.98 0.92 -12.67
C GLU A 246 5.69 0.19 -11.36
N ALA A 247 5.65 0.92 -10.23
CA ALA A 247 5.27 0.42 -8.92
C ALA A 247 3.74 0.39 -8.70
N ASN A 248 2.92 0.62 -9.73
CA ASN A 248 1.47 0.65 -9.66
C ASN A 248 0.88 1.75 -8.75
N CYS A 249 1.59 2.85 -8.51
CA CYS A 249 1.08 3.89 -7.61
C CYS A 249 -0.25 4.51 -8.07
N ASP A 250 -0.51 4.54 -9.38
CA ASP A 250 -1.77 4.99 -9.97
C ASP A 250 -2.94 4.04 -9.67
N TYR A 251 -2.65 2.75 -9.46
CA TYR A 251 -3.66 1.73 -9.13
C TYR A 251 -3.77 1.48 -7.63
N LEU A 252 -2.77 1.88 -6.85
CA LEU A 252 -2.70 1.73 -5.39
C LEU A 252 -3.01 3.04 -4.65
N HIS A 253 -3.69 3.98 -5.30
CA HIS A 253 -4.07 5.27 -4.71
C HIS A 253 -2.88 6.06 -4.15
N GLY A 254 -1.72 5.95 -4.79
CA GLY A 254 -0.44 6.50 -4.34
C GLY A 254 -0.04 7.82 -5.01
N VAL A 255 -0.82 8.32 -5.98
CA VAL A 255 -0.52 9.55 -6.72
C VAL A 255 -1.81 10.30 -7.05
N SER A 256 -1.76 11.63 -6.96
CA SER A 256 -2.82 12.51 -7.46
C SER A 256 -2.31 13.23 -8.70
N PHE A 257 -3.11 13.19 -9.76
CA PHE A 257 -2.85 13.95 -11.01
C PHE A 257 -3.55 15.32 -11.02
N HIS A 258 -4.33 15.62 -9.99
CA HIS A 258 -5.13 16.86 -9.87
C HIS A 258 -4.61 17.79 -8.77
N LYS A 259 -3.51 17.43 -8.10
CA LYS A 259 -2.87 18.26 -7.07
C LYS A 259 -1.88 19.26 -7.67
N GLY A 260 -1.47 20.21 -6.83
CA GLY A 260 -0.40 21.16 -7.14
C GLY A 260 0.98 20.51 -7.29
N CYS A 261 1.98 21.33 -7.61
CA CYS A 261 3.33 20.87 -7.92
C CYS A 261 3.99 20.10 -6.77
N TYR A 262 4.67 19.00 -7.11
CA TYR A 262 5.51 18.24 -6.19
C TYR A 262 6.81 17.80 -6.87
N ILE A 263 7.81 17.41 -6.06
CA ILE A 263 9.13 17.01 -6.57
C ILE A 263 9.01 15.81 -7.51
N GLY A 264 9.55 15.93 -8.73
CA GLY A 264 9.60 14.83 -9.70
C GLY A 264 8.28 14.55 -10.42
N GLN A 265 7.33 15.49 -10.39
CA GLN A 265 6.01 15.35 -11.02
C GLN A 265 6.09 15.22 -12.55
N GLU A 266 6.99 15.93 -13.22
CA GLU A 266 6.96 16.16 -14.67
C GLU A 266 6.99 14.85 -15.45
N LEU A 267 7.85 13.91 -15.05
CA LEU A 267 7.96 12.63 -15.73
C LEU A 267 6.75 11.73 -15.43
N THR A 268 6.31 11.67 -14.18
CA THR A 268 5.13 10.89 -13.76
C THR A 268 3.87 11.34 -14.51
N ALA A 269 3.63 12.66 -14.57
CA ALA A 269 2.52 13.24 -15.30
C ALA A 269 2.63 12.99 -16.82
N ARG A 270 3.82 13.16 -17.40
CA ARG A 270 4.05 12.88 -18.83
C ARG A 270 3.74 11.43 -19.19
N VAL A 271 4.24 10.48 -18.42
CA VAL A 271 4.00 9.04 -18.69
C VAL A 271 2.51 8.71 -18.55
N TYR A 272 1.83 9.29 -17.55
CA TYR A 272 0.39 9.14 -17.38
C TYR A 272 -0.40 9.65 -18.60
N HIS A 273 -0.15 10.88 -19.05
CA HIS A 273 -0.89 11.49 -20.16
C HIS A 273 -0.54 10.90 -21.54
N THR A 274 0.70 10.42 -21.74
CA THR A 274 1.10 9.72 -22.97
C THR A 274 0.61 8.27 -23.01
N GLY A 275 0.14 7.72 -21.89
CA GLY A 275 -0.70 6.53 -21.83
C GLY A 275 0.02 5.18 -21.92
N VAL A 276 1.37 5.13 -21.92
CA VAL A 276 2.08 3.85 -22.12
C VAL A 276 3.04 3.53 -20.98
N VAL A 277 2.51 2.89 -19.94
CA VAL A 277 3.30 2.18 -18.92
C VAL A 277 3.58 0.77 -19.43
N ARG A 278 4.83 0.49 -19.84
CA ARG A 278 5.20 -0.80 -20.46
C ARG A 278 5.58 -1.88 -19.44
N LYS A 279 6.04 -1.47 -18.27
CA LYS A 279 6.47 -2.36 -17.19
C LYS A 279 5.71 -2.05 -15.93
N ARG A 280 5.32 -3.09 -15.19
CA ARG A 280 4.67 -2.96 -13.88
C ARG A 280 5.16 -4.06 -12.95
N LEU A 281 5.08 -3.80 -11.64
CA LEU A 281 5.18 -4.84 -10.64
C LEU A 281 4.00 -5.81 -10.80
N MET A 282 4.32 -7.10 -10.92
CA MET A 282 3.36 -8.18 -11.15
C MET A 282 3.73 -9.39 -10.28
N PRO A 283 2.72 -10.14 -9.80
CA PRO A 283 2.93 -11.36 -9.03
C PRO A 283 3.50 -12.46 -9.92
N LEU A 284 4.36 -13.30 -9.34
CA LEU A 284 4.91 -14.50 -9.95
C LEU A 284 4.66 -15.69 -9.02
N SER A 285 4.13 -16.78 -9.56
CA SER A 285 3.99 -18.07 -8.89
C SER A 285 5.04 -19.01 -9.46
N LEU A 286 5.81 -19.64 -8.60
CA LEU A 286 6.87 -20.57 -8.98
C LEU A 286 6.40 -22.01 -8.80
N ASP A 287 6.75 -22.88 -9.76
CA ASP A 287 6.45 -24.31 -9.67
C ASP A 287 7.39 -25.02 -8.67
N ALA A 288 8.54 -24.43 -8.35
CA ALA A 288 9.49 -24.92 -7.36
C ALA A 288 10.24 -23.77 -6.65
N PRO A 289 10.74 -23.98 -5.42
CA PRO A 289 11.51 -22.96 -4.70
C PRO A 289 12.82 -22.60 -5.43
N ILE A 290 13.15 -21.31 -5.46
CA ILE A 290 14.44 -20.79 -5.93
C ILE A 290 15.08 -20.01 -4.79
N SER A 291 16.41 -20.10 -4.63
CA SER A 291 17.10 -19.24 -3.67
C SER A 291 17.00 -17.76 -4.08
N ALA A 292 16.76 -16.88 -3.11
CA ALA A 292 16.63 -15.44 -3.37
C ALA A 292 17.85 -14.85 -4.09
N GLN A 293 19.05 -15.30 -3.73
CA GLN A 293 20.28 -14.82 -4.35
C GLN A 293 20.36 -15.16 -5.85
N ASN A 294 19.86 -16.33 -6.26
CA ASN A 294 19.85 -16.71 -7.67
C ASN A 294 18.72 -15.99 -8.42
N ALA A 295 17.53 -15.95 -7.84
CA ALA A 295 16.35 -15.30 -8.43
C ALA A 295 16.60 -13.81 -8.74
N LEU A 296 17.25 -13.07 -7.83
CA LEU A 296 17.50 -11.64 -7.98
C LEU A 296 18.60 -11.32 -9.02
N LYS A 297 19.45 -12.29 -9.38
CA LYS A 297 20.54 -12.10 -10.34
C LYS A 297 20.14 -12.41 -11.79
N GLN A 298 19.04 -13.12 -11.99
CA GLN A 298 18.59 -13.55 -13.30
C GLN A 298 17.36 -12.77 -13.80
N GLU A 299 17.17 -12.79 -15.11
CA GLU A 299 15.97 -12.26 -15.74
C GLU A 299 14.90 -13.34 -15.83
N VAL A 300 13.64 -12.93 -15.77
CA VAL A 300 12.53 -13.78 -16.19
C VAL A 300 12.55 -13.81 -17.71
N VAL A 301 12.49 -15.00 -18.29
CA VAL A 301 12.54 -15.21 -19.75
C VAL A 301 11.28 -15.89 -20.26
N SER A 302 10.88 -15.60 -21.50
CA SER A 302 9.77 -16.29 -22.18
C SER A 302 10.22 -17.54 -22.92
N ASP A 303 9.27 -18.32 -23.44
CA ASP A 303 9.50 -19.51 -24.28
C ASP A 303 10.39 -19.26 -25.51
N SER A 304 10.44 -18.01 -25.99
CA SER A 304 11.33 -17.57 -27.08
C SER A 304 12.76 -17.20 -26.64
N GLY A 305 13.09 -17.35 -25.35
CA GLY A 305 14.37 -16.92 -24.77
C GLY A 305 14.51 -15.40 -24.55
N LYS A 306 13.44 -14.63 -24.79
CA LYS A 306 13.44 -13.17 -24.60
C LYS A 306 13.32 -12.82 -23.11
N ALA A 307 14.18 -11.93 -22.62
CA ALA A 307 14.06 -11.36 -21.29
C ALA A 307 12.83 -10.43 -21.16
N VAL A 308 11.94 -10.75 -20.21
CA VAL A 308 10.66 -10.06 -20.01
C VAL A 308 10.61 -9.25 -18.71
N GLY A 309 11.58 -9.41 -17.81
CA GLY A 309 11.66 -8.60 -16.59
C GLY A 309 12.63 -9.16 -15.56
N LYS A 310 12.59 -8.58 -14.35
CA LYS A 310 13.44 -8.99 -13.22
C LYS A 310 12.62 -9.15 -11.95
N VAL A 311 13.00 -10.12 -11.12
CA VAL A 311 12.44 -10.29 -9.78
C VAL A 311 12.93 -9.18 -8.86
N ARG A 312 12.05 -8.71 -7.98
CA ARG A 312 12.30 -7.75 -6.90
C ARG A 312 12.35 -8.42 -5.53
N GLY A 313 11.61 -9.51 -5.36
CA GLY A 313 11.66 -10.32 -4.15
C GLY A 313 10.98 -11.67 -4.34
N ILE A 314 11.31 -12.61 -3.47
CA ILE A 314 10.78 -13.98 -3.47
C ILE A 314 10.57 -14.43 -2.03
N GLU A 315 9.47 -15.13 -1.77
CA GLU A 315 9.07 -15.65 -0.47
C GLU A 315 8.32 -16.97 -0.70
N GLY A 316 8.97 -18.10 -0.41
CA GLY A 316 8.45 -19.43 -0.73
C GLY A 316 8.27 -19.62 -2.24
N LEU A 317 7.04 -19.90 -2.68
CA LEU A 317 6.66 -20.06 -4.08
C LEU A 317 6.05 -18.81 -4.71
N ALA A 318 6.03 -17.68 -3.99
CA ALA A 318 5.57 -16.40 -4.50
C ALA A 318 6.76 -15.47 -4.74
N ALA A 319 6.71 -14.69 -5.81
CA ALA A 319 7.66 -13.63 -6.10
C ALA A 319 6.96 -12.39 -6.65
N LEU A 320 7.66 -11.27 -6.57
CA LEU A 320 7.25 -10.00 -7.17
C LEU A 320 8.25 -9.63 -8.26
N GLY A 321 7.77 -9.37 -9.48
CA GLY A 321 8.62 -9.03 -10.61
C GLY A 321 8.26 -7.70 -11.25
N LEU A 322 9.27 -6.91 -11.64
CA LEU A 322 9.06 -5.79 -12.55
C LEU A 322 9.10 -6.31 -13.99
N LEU A 323 7.91 -6.51 -14.57
CA LEU A 323 7.72 -7.26 -15.82
C LEU A 323 7.17 -6.38 -16.93
N ARG A 324 7.57 -6.65 -18.18
CA ARG A 324 7.00 -6.05 -19.39
C ARG A 324 5.62 -6.67 -19.65
N ILE A 325 4.57 -5.87 -19.50
CA ILE A 325 3.17 -6.34 -19.46
C ILE A 325 2.80 -7.10 -20.73
N SER A 326 3.07 -6.53 -21.91
CA SER A 326 2.73 -7.16 -23.18
C SER A 326 3.46 -8.49 -23.38
N ASP A 327 4.74 -8.54 -22.98
CA ASP A 327 5.60 -9.68 -23.23
C ASP A 327 5.21 -10.87 -22.34
N VAL A 328 4.93 -10.63 -21.06
CA VAL A 328 4.52 -11.72 -20.15
C VAL A 328 3.12 -12.23 -20.41
N LEU A 329 2.19 -11.39 -20.88
CA LEU A 329 0.82 -11.80 -21.18
C LEU A 329 0.69 -12.53 -22.53
N SER A 330 1.68 -12.40 -23.41
CA SER A 330 1.70 -13.09 -24.72
C SER A 330 2.60 -14.31 -24.76
N ALA A 331 3.50 -14.48 -23.78
CA ALA A 331 4.36 -15.64 -23.64
C ALA A 331 3.53 -16.91 -23.36
N LYS A 332 3.96 -18.05 -23.93
CA LYS A 332 3.33 -19.36 -23.66
C LYS A 332 3.79 -19.95 -22.35
N SER A 333 5.06 -19.73 -22.02
CA SER A 333 5.66 -20.09 -20.73
C SER A 333 6.68 -19.04 -20.32
N LEU A 334 6.90 -18.95 -19.02
CA LEU A 334 7.92 -18.12 -18.42
C LEU A 334 8.82 -18.99 -17.56
N GLU A 335 10.10 -18.63 -17.51
CA GLU A 335 11.09 -19.31 -16.68
C GLU A 335 11.95 -18.32 -15.91
N LEU A 336 12.42 -18.77 -14.74
CA LEU A 336 13.40 -18.09 -13.91
C LEU A 336 14.30 -19.16 -13.30
N CYS A 337 15.62 -19.07 -13.47
CA CYS A 337 16.57 -20.08 -12.98
C CYS A 337 16.16 -21.53 -13.34
N SER A 338 15.70 -21.76 -14.57
CA SER A 338 15.19 -23.06 -15.06
C SER A 338 13.98 -23.61 -14.30
N VAL A 339 13.31 -22.79 -13.50
CA VAL A 339 12.03 -23.11 -12.88
C VAL A 339 10.94 -22.39 -13.66
N LYS A 340 9.88 -23.13 -13.99
CA LYS A 340 8.70 -22.57 -14.64
C LYS A 340 7.98 -21.62 -13.67
N VAL A 341 7.62 -20.46 -14.19
CA VAL A 341 6.90 -19.43 -13.45
C VAL A 341 5.63 -19.02 -14.18
N GLN A 342 4.63 -18.61 -13.42
CA GLN A 342 3.37 -18.10 -13.93
C GLN A 342 3.17 -16.69 -13.41
N THR A 343 2.57 -15.82 -14.20
CA THR A 343 2.15 -14.48 -13.76
C THR A 343 0.69 -14.27 -14.09
N LYS A 344 0.07 -13.33 -13.38
CA LYS A 344 -1.29 -12.90 -13.66
C LYS A 344 -1.40 -11.40 -13.51
N ARG A 345 -2.38 -10.82 -14.18
CA ARG A 345 -2.84 -9.47 -13.86
C ARG A 345 -3.47 -9.51 -12.47
N PRO A 346 -3.06 -8.66 -11.51
CA PRO A 346 -3.75 -8.57 -10.22
C PRO A 346 -5.22 -8.21 -10.40
N SER A 347 -6.09 -8.79 -9.57
CA SER A 347 -7.55 -8.59 -9.63
C SER A 347 -7.97 -7.13 -9.38
N TRP A 348 -7.19 -6.41 -8.57
CA TRP A 348 -7.42 -5.00 -8.23
C TRP A 348 -6.95 -4.02 -9.32
N TRP A 349 -6.25 -4.48 -10.37
CA TRP A 349 -5.92 -3.58 -11.49
C TRP A 349 -7.20 -3.09 -12.18
N PRO A 350 -7.24 -1.82 -12.64
CA PRO A 350 -8.41 -1.28 -13.31
C PRO A 350 -8.84 -2.11 -14.52
N LYS A 351 -10.11 -2.45 -14.68
CA LYS A 351 -10.56 -3.08 -15.93
C LYS A 351 -10.30 -2.07 -17.05
N GLN A 352 -9.46 -2.41 -18.03
CA GLN A 352 -9.24 -1.51 -19.16
C GLN A 352 -10.59 -1.33 -19.85
N ALA A 353 -11.05 -0.09 -19.99
CA ALA A 353 -12.17 0.20 -20.87
C ALA A 353 -11.82 -0.36 -22.27
N PRO A 354 -12.76 -1.00 -22.98
CA PRO A 354 -12.56 -1.32 -24.38
C PRO A 354 -12.08 -0.04 -25.07
N LYS A 355 -10.98 -0.10 -25.82
CA LYS A 355 -10.56 1.04 -26.63
C LYS A 355 -11.71 1.34 -27.59
N GLU A 356 -12.48 2.39 -27.34
CA GLU A 356 -13.36 2.96 -28.36
C GLU A 356 -12.46 3.35 -29.53
N LYS A 357 -12.55 2.58 -30.62
CA LYS A 357 -12.04 3.02 -31.91
C LYS A 357 -12.94 4.18 -32.34
N VAL A 358 -12.60 5.39 -31.93
CA VAL A 358 -13.17 6.58 -32.55
C VAL A 358 -12.50 6.70 -33.92
N ALA A 359 -13.07 6.01 -34.90
CA ALA A 359 -12.80 6.26 -36.30
C ALA A 359 -13.44 7.61 -36.64
N PHE A 360 -12.64 8.68 -36.64
CA PHE A 360 -13.02 9.89 -37.36
C PHE A 360 -12.81 9.62 -38.85
N GLU A 361 -13.85 9.13 -39.52
CA GLU A 361 -13.99 9.31 -40.95
C GLU A 361 -14.29 10.79 -41.19
N LEU A 362 -13.25 11.56 -41.51
CA LEU A 362 -13.40 12.85 -42.18
C LEU A 362 -13.90 12.56 -43.60
N ASN A 363 -15.23 12.51 -43.76
CA ASN A 363 -15.83 12.62 -45.08
C ASN A 363 -15.65 14.06 -45.56
N ALA A 364 -14.68 14.25 -46.46
CA ALA A 364 -14.62 15.42 -47.31
C ALA A 364 -15.63 15.24 -48.45
N VAL A 365 -16.65 16.10 -48.48
CA VAL A 365 -17.41 16.47 -49.68
C VAL A 365 -17.52 17.98 -49.69
#